data_AF-A0A8T3XKL1-F1
#
_entry.id   AF-A0A8T3XKL1-F1
#
_cell.length_a   1.000
_cell.length_b   1.000
_cell.length_c   1.000
_cell.angle_alpha   90.00
_cell.angle_beta   90.00
_cell.angle_gamma   90.00
#
_symmetry.space_group_name_H-M   'P 1'
#
loop_
_entity.id
_entity.type
_entity.pdbx_description
1 polymer ?
#
loop_
_entity_poly.entity_id
_entity_poly.type
_entity_poly.pdbx_seq_one_letter_code
_entity_poly.pdbx_strand_id
1 'polypeptide(L)'
;MVTVSHIVKKIISEQPFVEEALSNGIISIASLAERITPKVEQELGKKVSLSAIVMALRRYSEEISKHRKQAAFDYSGELIIKTNICDFTAVKSTNLMAKLRTIHNLVNLDRGDTLNVIIGNNEVSIIISNKHEEKLKSFLSGEKILNKEQNLVSLAIIFKSERFTDTPGVIFNIVRKLAWENVNIYEIVSTMTELTFILSKKDSMKAYNVLQEMVSR
;
A
#
# COMPACT_ATOMS: atom_id res chain seq x y z
N MET A 1 23.10 -4.00 28.54
CA MET A 1 22.79 -5.38 28.99
C MET A 1 21.48 -5.79 28.36
N VAL A 2 21.44 -6.93 27.66
CA VAL A 2 20.23 -7.42 26.99
C VAL A 2 19.24 -7.89 28.06
N THR A 3 18.03 -7.33 28.08
CA THR A 3 16.98 -7.68 29.05
C THR A 3 15.78 -8.32 28.35
N VAL A 4 14.93 -9.01 29.12
CA VAL A 4 13.66 -9.55 28.61
C VAL A 4 12.82 -8.45 27.95
N SER A 5 12.71 -7.27 28.57
CA SER A 5 11.99 -6.13 28.00
C SER A 5 12.59 -5.66 26.67
N HIS A 6 13.92 -5.62 26.55
CA HIS A 6 14.58 -5.23 25.31
C HIS A 6 14.28 -6.22 24.16
N ILE A 7 14.39 -7.53 24.43
CA ILE A 7 14.11 -8.57 23.42
C ILE A 7 12.62 -8.58 23.05
N VAL A 8 11.72 -8.51 24.03
CA VAL A 8 10.28 -8.45 23.78
C VAL A 8 9.93 -7.24 22.91
N LYS A 9 10.47 -6.06 23.22
CA LYS A 9 10.27 -4.86 22.41
C LYS A 9 10.74 -5.07 20.97
N LYS A 10 11.96 -5.60 20.77
CA LYS A 10 12.50 -5.93 19.44
C LYS A 10 11.58 -6.87 18.67
N ILE A 11 11.20 -8.00 19.26
CA ILE A 11 10.33 -9.01 18.62
C ILE A 11 8.99 -8.40 18.19
N ILE A 12 8.36 -7.59 19.06
CA ILE A 12 7.04 -7.02 18.77
C ILE A 12 7.14 -5.86 17.77
N SER A 13 8.16 -5.01 17.84
CA SER A 13 8.36 -3.90 16.88
C SER A 13 8.64 -4.38 15.45
N GLU A 14 9.13 -5.61 15.28
CA GLU A 14 9.30 -6.26 13.98
C GLU A 14 7.97 -6.81 13.41
N GLN A 15 6.89 -6.78 14.20
CA GLN A 15 5.58 -7.33 13.84
C GLN A 15 4.48 -6.26 13.95
N PRO A 16 4.34 -5.35 12.97
CA PRO A 16 3.45 -4.19 13.06
C PRO A 16 1.99 -4.52 13.41
N PHE A 17 1.46 -5.63 12.88
CA PHE A 17 0.09 -6.07 13.16
C PHE A 17 -0.09 -6.57 14.60
N VAL A 18 0.91 -7.26 15.14
CA VAL A 18 0.88 -7.73 16.53
C VAL A 18 1.06 -6.56 17.49
N GLU A 19 1.95 -5.62 17.16
CA GLU A 19 2.14 -4.38 17.88
C GLU A 19 0.87 -3.53 17.92
N GLU A 20 0.17 -3.41 16.79
CA GLU A 20 -1.13 -2.74 16.71
C GLU A 20 -2.21 -3.45 17.54
N ALA A 21 -2.35 -4.77 17.39
CA ALA A 21 -3.31 -5.53 18.17
C ALA A 21 -3.01 -5.48 19.68
N LEU A 22 -1.73 -5.45 20.07
CA LEU A 22 -1.29 -5.27 21.45
C LEU A 22 -1.66 -3.89 21.98
N SER A 23 -1.32 -2.82 21.26
CA SER A 23 -1.64 -1.44 21.66
C SER A 23 -3.14 -1.18 21.77
N ASN A 24 -3.94 -1.78 20.90
CA ASN A 24 -5.42 -1.67 20.92
C ASN A 24 -6.09 -2.63 21.92
N GLY A 25 -5.34 -3.47 22.65
CA GLY A 25 -5.90 -4.43 23.59
C GLY A 25 -6.71 -5.57 22.94
N ILE A 26 -6.50 -5.83 21.65
CA ILE A 26 -7.20 -6.84 20.86
C ILE A 26 -6.62 -8.24 21.09
N ILE A 27 -5.30 -8.34 21.31
CA ILE A 27 -4.61 -9.62 21.51
C ILE A 27 -4.47 -10.01 22.98
N SER A 28 -4.65 -11.29 23.29
CA SER A 28 -4.32 -11.86 24.59
C SER A 28 -2.83 -11.78 24.87
N ILE A 29 -2.44 -10.99 25.88
CA ILE A 29 -1.05 -10.85 26.31
C ILE A 29 -0.48 -12.19 26.79
N ALA A 30 -1.29 -13.02 27.46
CA ALA A 30 -0.86 -14.33 27.96
C ALA A 30 -0.51 -15.27 26.80
N SER A 31 -1.40 -15.40 25.82
CA SER A 31 -1.19 -16.24 24.65
C SER A 31 -0.03 -15.74 23.78
N LEU A 32 0.12 -14.42 23.66
CA LEU A 32 1.27 -13.82 22.99
C LEU A 32 2.59 -14.12 23.73
N ALA A 33 2.59 -14.04 25.06
CA ALA A 33 3.76 -14.35 25.89
C ALA A 33 4.21 -15.81 25.70
N GLU A 34 3.28 -16.77 25.75
CA GLU A 34 3.58 -18.19 25.52
C GLU A 34 4.22 -18.40 24.14
N ARG A 35 3.63 -17.78 23.11
CA ARG A 35 4.12 -17.88 21.74
C ARG A 35 5.54 -17.34 21.54
N ILE A 36 5.89 -16.21 22.17
CA ILE A 36 7.21 -15.58 21.98
C ILE A 36 8.29 -16.12 22.94
N THR A 37 7.91 -16.87 23.98
CA THR A 37 8.83 -17.41 24.99
C THR A 37 10.02 -18.14 24.38
N PRO A 38 9.85 -19.08 23.43
CA PRO A 38 10.99 -19.80 22.85
C PRO A 38 12.01 -18.87 22.18
N LYS A 39 11.54 -17.85 21.45
CA LYS A 39 12.41 -16.86 20.78
C LYS A 39 13.14 -15.98 21.79
N VAL A 40 12.45 -15.58 22.87
CA VAL A 40 13.05 -14.79 23.96
C VAL A 40 14.15 -15.57 24.67
N GLU A 41 13.90 -16.83 25.02
CA GLU A 41 14.88 -17.70 25.69
C GLU A 41 16.09 -17.98 24.79
N GLN A 42 15.86 -18.19 23.49
CA GLN A 42 16.92 -18.38 22.50
C GLN A 42 17.84 -17.16 22.40
N GLU A 43 17.29 -15.94 22.27
CA GLU A 43 18.09 -14.72 22.16
C GLU A 43 18.80 -14.36 23.48
N LEU A 44 18.20 -14.68 24.63
CA LEU A 44 18.79 -14.40 25.94
C LEU A 44 19.78 -15.48 26.42
N GLY A 45 19.75 -16.67 25.79
CA GLY A 45 20.58 -17.82 26.14
C GLY A 45 20.23 -18.47 27.48
N LYS A 46 19.03 -18.20 28.02
CA LYS A 46 18.58 -18.75 29.31
C LYS A 46 17.06 -18.80 29.39
N LYS A 47 16.56 -19.66 30.28
CA LYS A 47 15.12 -19.74 30.56
C LYS A 47 14.60 -18.47 31.21
N VAL A 48 13.37 -18.10 30.87
CA VAL A 48 12.69 -16.90 31.36
C VAL A 48 11.30 -17.26 31.84
N SER A 49 10.86 -16.69 32.96
CA SER A 49 9.50 -16.93 33.44
C SER A 49 8.47 -16.29 32.50
N LEU A 50 7.37 -16.99 32.25
CA LEU A 50 6.26 -16.47 31.45
C LEU A 50 5.74 -15.13 32.02
N SER A 51 5.70 -15.00 33.35
CA SER A 51 5.30 -13.78 34.05
C SER A 51 6.19 -12.57 33.70
N ALA A 52 7.50 -12.77 33.51
CA ALA A 52 8.41 -11.69 33.14
C ALA A 52 8.14 -11.20 31.72
N ILE A 53 7.79 -12.11 30.80
CA ILE A 53 7.42 -11.79 29.42
C ILE A 53 6.06 -11.08 29.38
N VAL A 54 5.06 -11.56 30.13
CA VAL A 54 3.75 -10.89 30.28
C VAL A 54 3.92 -9.46 30.79
N MET A 55 4.77 -9.25 31.81
CA MET A 55 5.05 -7.93 32.35
C MET A 55 5.76 -7.01 31.35
N ALA A 56 6.71 -7.56 30.58
CA ALA A 56 7.37 -6.83 29.51
C ALA A 56 6.39 -6.41 28.40
N LEU A 57 5.50 -7.31 27.98
CA LEU A 57 4.45 -7.02 26.99
C LEU A 57 3.46 -5.95 27.48
N ARG A 58 2.99 -6.03 28.73
CA ARG A 58 2.09 -5.01 29.31
C ARG A 58 2.75 -3.63 29.31
N ARG A 59 3.99 -3.55 29.78
CA ARG A 59 4.74 -2.28 29.82
C ARG A 59 4.93 -1.72 28.41
N TYR A 60 5.27 -2.58 27.46
CA TYR A 60 5.44 -2.16 26.07
C TYR A 60 4.11 -1.70 25.46
N SER A 61 3.00 -2.41 25.72
CA SER A 61 1.65 -1.99 25.32
C SER A 61 1.30 -0.58 25.80
N GLU A 62 1.56 -0.26 27.07
CA GLU A 62 1.34 1.09 27.61
C GLU A 62 2.24 2.15 26.96
N GLU A 63 3.50 1.79 26.71
CA GLU A 63 4.46 2.67 26.02
C GLU A 63 3.98 2.99 24.60
N ILE A 64 3.60 1.98 23.81
CA ILE A 64 3.10 2.16 22.44
C ILE A 64 1.82 3.01 22.45
N SER A 65 0.87 2.73 23.35
CA SER A 65 -0.39 3.48 23.41
C SER A 65 -0.20 4.95 23.82
N LYS A 66 0.88 5.28 24.54
CA LYS A 66 1.28 6.67 24.82
C LYS A 66 1.96 7.35 23.63
N HIS A 67 2.83 6.64 22.91
CA HIS A 67 3.58 7.18 21.76
C HIS A 67 2.79 7.23 20.45
N ARG A 68 1.78 6.36 20.26
CA ARG A 68 0.83 6.41 19.14
C ARG A 68 -0.08 7.64 19.14
N LYS A 69 0.02 8.49 20.16
CA LYS A 69 -0.50 9.87 20.11
C LYS A 69 0.35 10.77 19.20
N GLN A 70 1.27 10.23 18.39
CA GLN A 70 1.84 10.96 17.25
C GLN A 70 0.71 11.40 16.30
N ALA A 71 0.79 12.65 15.86
CA ALA A 71 -0.24 13.35 15.12
C ALA A 71 -0.82 12.45 14.02
N ALA A 72 -2.13 12.20 14.10
CA ALA A 72 -2.85 11.55 13.01
C ALA A 72 -2.51 12.29 11.71
N PHE A 73 -2.02 11.57 10.71
CA PHE A 73 -1.90 12.14 9.38
C PHE A 73 -3.28 12.64 8.95
N ASP A 74 -3.34 13.86 8.45
CA ASP A 74 -4.55 14.41 7.89
C ASP A 74 -4.77 13.79 6.50
N TYR A 75 -5.70 12.84 6.43
CA TYR A 75 -6.08 12.18 5.18
C TYR A 75 -7.02 13.04 4.33
N SER A 76 -7.36 14.26 4.76
CA SER A 76 -8.26 15.12 4.01
C SER A 76 -7.75 15.38 2.60
N GLY A 77 -8.65 15.26 1.64
CA GLY A 77 -8.29 15.25 0.24
C GLY A 77 -9.49 15.16 -0.68
N GLU A 78 -9.21 15.13 -1.97
CA GLU A 78 -10.20 14.95 -3.02
C GLU A 78 -10.05 13.57 -3.64
N LEU A 79 -11.19 12.90 -3.87
CA LEU A 79 -11.23 11.63 -4.58
C LEU A 79 -11.60 11.85 -6.04
N ILE A 80 -10.74 11.36 -6.93
CA ILE A 80 -11.00 11.34 -8.38
C ILE A 80 -11.16 9.89 -8.83
N ILE A 81 -12.28 9.63 -9.49
CA ILE A 81 -12.56 8.35 -10.14
C ILE A 81 -12.46 8.49 -11.66
N LYS A 82 -11.66 7.63 -12.28
CA LYS A 82 -11.64 7.45 -13.74
C LYS A 82 -12.00 6.02 -14.09
N THR A 83 -13.09 5.85 -14.84
CA THR A 83 -13.57 4.54 -15.25
C THR A 83 -13.12 4.20 -16.67
N ASN A 84 -13.22 2.91 -17.02
CA ASN A 84 -12.90 2.40 -18.36
C ASN A 84 -11.45 2.72 -18.75
N ILE A 85 -10.53 2.23 -17.93
CA ILE A 85 -9.10 2.19 -18.24
C ILE A 85 -8.66 0.73 -18.44
N CYS A 86 -7.60 0.57 -19.22
CA CYS A 86 -6.93 -0.71 -19.42
C CYS A 86 -5.45 -0.56 -19.08
N ASP A 87 -4.83 -1.71 -18.79
CA ASP A 87 -3.46 -1.83 -18.36
C ASP A 87 -2.76 -2.87 -19.24
N PHE A 88 -1.62 -2.49 -19.81
CA PHE A 88 -0.78 -3.34 -20.63
C PHE A 88 0.61 -3.39 -20.04
N THR A 89 1.09 -4.60 -19.75
CA THR A 89 2.45 -4.84 -19.30
C THR A 89 3.26 -5.46 -20.42
N ALA A 90 4.40 -4.87 -20.77
CA ALA A 90 5.31 -5.38 -21.80
C ALA A 90 6.73 -5.54 -21.24
N VAL A 91 7.50 -6.47 -21.81
CA VAL A 91 8.92 -6.63 -21.47
C VAL A 91 9.68 -5.36 -21.84
N LYS A 92 10.48 -4.87 -20.91
CA LYS A 92 11.33 -3.70 -21.12
C LYS A 92 12.42 -4.04 -22.15
N SER A 93 12.42 -3.31 -23.24
CA SER A 93 13.38 -3.44 -24.33
C SER A 93 13.88 -2.06 -24.75
N THR A 94 15.04 -1.98 -25.40
CA THR A 94 15.54 -0.72 -25.99
C THR A 94 14.56 -0.18 -27.05
N ASN A 95 13.89 -1.07 -27.79
CA ASN A 95 12.88 -0.70 -28.78
C ASN A 95 11.64 -0.08 -28.13
N LEU A 96 11.12 -0.71 -27.07
CA LEU A 96 10.00 -0.16 -26.30
C LEU A 96 10.36 1.21 -25.72
N MET A 97 11.54 1.35 -25.11
CA MET A 97 12.01 2.63 -24.58
C MET A 97 12.11 3.72 -25.67
N ALA A 98 12.50 3.36 -26.89
CA ALA A 98 12.51 4.28 -28.02
C ALA A 98 11.10 4.70 -28.43
N LYS A 99 10.15 3.77 -28.49
CA LYS A 99 8.73 4.05 -28.77
C LYS A 99 8.11 4.95 -27.70
N LEU A 100 8.39 4.72 -26.41
CA LEU A 100 7.83 5.49 -25.29
C LEU A 100 8.08 7.00 -25.39
N ARG A 101 9.08 7.45 -26.16
CA ARG A 101 9.30 8.88 -26.45
C ARG A 101 8.07 9.57 -27.05
N THR A 102 7.24 8.84 -27.80
CA THR A 102 6.06 9.37 -28.49
C THR A 102 4.74 8.90 -27.88
N ILE A 103 4.76 8.24 -26.71
CA ILE A 103 3.55 7.66 -26.11
C ILE A 103 2.45 8.69 -25.79
N HIS A 104 2.84 9.92 -25.45
CA HIS A 104 1.90 11.01 -25.17
C HIS A 104 1.01 11.34 -26.38
N ASN A 105 1.43 11.02 -27.61
CA ASN A 105 0.63 11.21 -28.82
C ASN A 105 -0.57 10.27 -28.91
N LEU A 106 -0.64 9.23 -28.08
CA LEU A 106 -1.77 8.30 -28.06
C LEU A 106 -3.00 8.89 -27.36
N VAL A 107 -2.81 9.87 -26.48
CA VAL A 107 -3.85 10.44 -25.61
C VAL A 107 -4.05 11.93 -25.83
N ASN A 108 -5.20 12.45 -25.40
CA ASN A 108 -5.47 13.88 -25.33
C ASN A 108 -5.60 14.29 -23.85
N LEU A 109 -4.52 14.85 -23.31
CA LEU A 109 -4.45 15.24 -21.89
C LEU A 109 -5.41 16.39 -21.56
N ASP A 110 -5.66 17.31 -22.50
CA ASP A 110 -6.60 18.43 -22.32
C ASP A 110 -8.05 17.95 -22.15
N ARG A 111 -8.37 16.76 -22.66
CA ARG A 111 -9.68 16.11 -22.51
C ARG A 111 -9.77 15.17 -21.31
N GLY A 112 -8.76 15.19 -20.43
CA GLY A 112 -8.74 14.41 -19.20
C GLY A 112 -8.43 12.92 -19.39
N ASP A 113 -7.81 12.55 -20.52
CA ASP A 113 -7.40 11.16 -20.76
C ASP A 113 -6.42 10.67 -19.70
N THR A 114 -6.49 9.38 -19.38
CA THR A 114 -5.55 8.72 -18.48
C THR A 114 -4.36 8.22 -19.27
N LEU A 115 -3.16 8.52 -18.78
CA LEU A 115 -1.93 7.88 -19.20
C LEU A 115 -1.00 7.77 -17.98
N ASN A 116 -0.66 6.55 -17.57
CA ASN A 116 0.44 6.29 -16.65
C ASN A 116 1.41 5.34 -17.33
N VAL A 117 2.71 5.61 -17.20
CA VAL A 117 3.79 4.77 -17.72
C VAL A 117 4.72 4.44 -16.57
N ILE A 118 4.74 3.19 -16.14
CA ILE A 118 5.49 2.74 -14.98
C ILE A 118 6.60 1.83 -15.48
N ILE A 119 7.84 2.28 -15.31
CA ILE A 119 9.02 1.60 -15.83
C ILE A 119 9.70 0.86 -14.69
N GLY A 120 9.54 -0.46 -14.67
CA GLY A 120 10.26 -1.34 -13.76
C GLY A 120 11.67 -1.67 -14.26
N ASN A 121 12.31 -2.61 -13.55
CA ASN A 121 13.61 -3.14 -13.96
C ASN A 121 13.52 -3.98 -15.23
N ASN A 122 12.46 -4.78 -15.36
CA ASN A 122 12.31 -5.79 -16.42
C ASN A 122 11.11 -5.56 -17.35
N GLU A 123 10.17 -4.70 -16.96
CA GLU A 123 8.91 -4.51 -17.65
C GLU A 123 8.47 -3.05 -17.59
N VAL A 124 7.55 -2.70 -18.48
CA VAL A 124 6.87 -1.41 -18.50
C VAL A 124 5.38 -1.69 -18.45
N SER A 125 4.71 -1.09 -17.48
CA SER A 125 3.26 -1.04 -17.42
C SER A 125 2.74 0.28 -18.00
N ILE A 126 1.68 0.19 -18.79
CA ILE A 126 1.03 1.32 -19.45
C ILE A 126 -0.46 1.27 -19.15
N ILE A 127 -0.92 2.18 -18.29
CA ILE A 127 -2.33 2.38 -18.02
C ILE A 127 -2.84 3.49 -18.93
N ILE A 128 -3.89 3.22 -19.69
CA ILE A 128 -4.50 4.19 -20.62
C ILE A 128 -6.03 4.12 -20.57
N SER A 129 -6.71 5.22 -20.92
CA SER A 129 -8.16 5.18 -21.17
C SER A 129 -8.51 4.15 -22.25
N ASN A 130 -9.50 3.27 -22.02
CA ASN A 130 -9.86 2.17 -22.92
C ASN A 130 -10.15 2.60 -24.36
N LYS A 131 -10.64 3.83 -24.58
CA LYS A 131 -10.90 4.36 -25.93
C LYS A 131 -9.66 4.42 -26.83
N HIS A 132 -8.46 4.35 -26.26
CA HIS A 132 -7.19 4.32 -26.98
C HIS A 132 -6.53 2.93 -27.00
N GLU A 133 -7.25 1.88 -26.57
CA GLU A 133 -6.72 0.51 -26.51
C GLU A 133 -6.17 0.03 -27.85
N GLU A 134 -6.92 0.21 -28.95
CA GLU A 134 -6.49 -0.23 -30.29
C GLU A 134 -5.26 0.55 -30.79
N LYS A 135 -5.16 1.83 -30.42
CA LYS A 135 -3.96 2.63 -30.71
C LYS A 135 -2.76 2.13 -29.91
N LEU A 136 -2.96 1.78 -28.64
CA LEU A 136 -1.89 1.23 -27.79
C LEU A 136 -1.42 -0.13 -28.30
N LYS A 137 -2.33 -1.02 -28.70
CA LYS A 137 -1.97 -2.31 -29.33
C LYS A 137 -1.11 -2.11 -30.57
N SER A 138 -1.51 -1.17 -31.43
CA SER A 138 -0.75 -0.84 -32.65
C SER A 138 0.63 -0.27 -32.31
N PHE A 139 0.70 0.62 -31.32
CA PHE A 139 1.94 1.22 -30.83
C PHE A 139 2.91 0.16 -30.26
N LEU A 140 2.39 -0.82 -29.52
CA LEU A 140 3.17 -1.92 -28.94
C LEU A 140 3.43 -3.07 -29.92
N SER A 141 3.08 -2.94 -31.21
CA SER A 141 3.32 -3.98 -32.21
C SER A 141 4.80 -4.37 -32.28
N GLY A 142 5.08 -5.66 -32.21
CA GLY A 142 6.44 -6.21 -32.17
C GLY A 142 7.09 -6.25 -30.78
N GLU A 143 6.45 -5.71 -29.74
CA GLU A 143 6.90 -5.90 -28.35
C GLU A 143 6.33 -7.19 -27.76
N LYS A 144 7.04 -7.76 -26.78
CA LYS A 144 6.55 -8.91 -26.01
C LYS A 144 5.62 -8.43 -24.90
N ILE A 145 4.32 -8.58 -25.10
CA ILE A 145 3.29 -8.32 -24.08
C ILE A 145 3.29 -9.46 -23.05
N LEU A 146 3.38 -9.10 -21.77
CA LEU A 146 3.32 -10.01 -20.64
C LEU A 146 1.89 -10.15 -20.11
N ASN A 147 1.18 -9.03 -20.02
CA ASN A 147 -0.18 -9.01 -19.50
C ASN A 147 -1.03 -7.93 -20.17
N LYS A 148 -2.34 -8.15 -20.15
CA LYS A 148 -3.34 -7.18 -20.57
C LYS A 148 -4.57 -7.32 -19.68
N GLU A 149 -4.89 -6.25 -18.97
CA GLU A 149 -6.08 -6.16 -18.13
C GLU A 149 -7.05 -5.09 -18.65
N GLN A 150 -8.33 -5.40 -18.55
CA GLN A 150 -9.43 -4.54 -19.00
C GLN A 150 -10.47 -4.41 -17.88
N ASN A 151 -11.43 -3.51 -18.09
CA ASN A 151 -12.50 -3.25 -17.12
C ASN A 151 -11.92 -2.81 -15.77
N LEU A 152 -10.92 -1.93 -15.82
CA LEU A 152 -10.30 -1.35 -14.64
C LEU A 152 -10.87 0.03 -14.36
N VAL A 153 -10.67 0.48 -13.12
CA VAL A 153 -11.00 1.80 -12.60
C VAL A 153 -9.80 2.33 -11.84
N SER A 154 -9.53 3.62 -12.01
CA SER A 154 -8.54 4.37 -11.25
C SER A 154 -9.25 5.17 -10.16
N LEU A 155 -8.84 4.98 -8.91
CA LEU A 155 -9.26 5.81 -7.76
C LEU A 155 -8.04 6.55 -7.23
N ALA A 156 -8.00 7.86 -7.42
CA ALA A 156 -6.94 8.73 -6.95
C ALA A 156 -7.38 9.52 -5.72
N ILE A 157 -6.54 9.54 -4.70
CA ILE A 157 -6.63 10.47 -3.57
C ILE A 157 -5.63 11.58 -3.83
N ILE A 158 -6.11 12.82 -3.90
CA ILE A 158 -5.29 14.03 -3.89
C ILE A 158 -5.26 14.55 -2.46
N PHE A 159 -4.12 14.42 -1.78
CA PHE A 159 -3.97 14.86 -0.40
C PHE A 159 -3.83 16.37 -0.31
N LYS A 160 -4.48 17.00 0.68
CA LYS A 160 -4.23 18.40 1.03
C LYS A 160 -2.94 18.58 1.82
N SER A 161 -2.54 17.56 2.57
CA SER A 161 -1.31 17.59 3.36
C SER A 161 -0.07 17.37 2.50
N GLU A 162 0.88 18.31 2.58
CA GLU A 162 2.21 18.16 1.95
C GLU A 162 3.07 17.08 2.62
N ARG A 163 2.64 16.56 3.79
CA ARG A 163 3.40 15.57 4.55
C ARG A 163 3.18 14.13 4.08
N PHE A 164 2.46 13.93 2.97
CA PHE A 164 2.13 12.60 2.44
C PHE A 164 3.37 11.73 2.24
N THR A 165 4.41 12.28 1.61
CA THR A 165 5.67 11.57 1.31
C THR A 165 6.54 11.34 2.54
N ASP A 166 6.41 12.20 3.54
CA ASP A 166 7.33 12.27 4.67
C ASP A 166 6.78 11.59 5.93
N THR A 167 5.52 11.14 5.89
CA THR A 167 4.85 10.51 7.02
C THR A 167 4.81 9.00 6.84
N PRO A 168 5.56 8.23 7.65
CA PRO A 168 5.54 6.78 7.58
C PRO A 168 4.14 6.20 7.85
N GLY A 169 3.77 5.17 7.10
CA GLY A 169 2.55 4.39 7.33
C GLY A 169 1.29 4.93 6.65
N VAL A 170 1.33 6.08 5.97
CA VAL A 170 0.16 6.64 5.26
C VAL A 170 -0.39 5.67 4.20
N ILE A 171 0.48 5.22 3.28
CA ILE A 171 0.09 4.25 2.23
C ILE A 171 -0.39 2.93 2.86
N PHE A 172 0.30 2.44 3.89
CA PHE A 172 -0.08 1.21 4.59
C PHE A 172 -1.49 1.29 5.15
N ASN A 173 -1.85 2.39 5.82
CA ASN A 173 -3.18 2.55 6.40
C ASN A 173 -4.29 2.56 5.35
N ILE A 174 -4.04 3.14 4.18
CA ILE A 174 -4.99 3.17 3.07
C ILE A 174 -5.15 1.77 2.46
N VAL A 175 -4.03 1.13 2.09
CA VAL A 175 -4.02 -0.23 1.53
C VAL A 175 -4.64 -1.23 2.49
N ARG A 176 -4.37 -1.11 3.79
CA ARG A 176 -4.95 -1.95 4.83
C ARG A 176 -6.48 -1.89 4.82
N LYS A 177 -7.06 -0.70 4.73
CA LYS A 177 -8.53 -0.54 4.70
C LYS A 177 -9.14 -1.16 3.45
N LEU A 178 -8.51 -1.01 2.28
CA LEU A 178 -8.94 -1.69 1.05
C LEU A 178 -8.87 -3.22 1.19
N ALA A 179 -7.79 -3.73 1.77
CA ALA A 179 -7.61 -5.16 2.01
C ALA A 179 -8.64 -5.73 3.00
N TRP A 180 -9.03 -4.96 4.03
CA TRP A 180 -10.08 -5.35 4.98
C TRP A 180 -11.43 -5.57 4.30
N GLU A 181 -11.70 -4.77 3.27
CA GLU A 181 -12.86 -4.93 2.41
C GLU A 181 -12.64 -5.93 1.26
N ASN A 182 -11.57 -6.73 1.30
CA ASN A 182 -11.27 -7.75 0.29
C ASN A 182 -11.21 -7.17 -1.14
N VAL A 183 -10.73 -5.93 -1.29
CA VAL A 183 -10.54 -5.30 -2.59
C VAL A 183 -9.13 -5.60 -3.10
N ASN A 184 -9.04 -6.25 -4.27
CA ASN A 184 -7.77 -6.50 -4.93
C ASN A 184 -7.24 -5.24 -5.63
N ILE A 185 -5.95 -4.96 -5.48
CA ILE A 185 -5.26 -3.83 -6.11
C ILE A 185 -4.37 -4.37 -7.23
N TYR A 186 -4.59 -3.89 -8.46
CA TYR A 186 -3.77 -4.26 -9.61
C TYR A 186 -2.49 -3.44 -9.64
N GLU A 187 -2.61 -2.13 -9.49
CA GLU A 187 -1.46 -1.23 -9.44
C GLU A 187 -1.66 -0.08 -8.44
N ILE A 188 -0.54 0.44 -7.96
CA ILE A 188 -0.48 1.66 -7.14
C ILE A 188 0.45 2.64 -7.86
N VAL A 189 -0.09 3.79 -8.23
CA VAL A 189 0.68 4.91 -8.82
C VAL A 189 0.72 6.04 -7.81
N SER A 190 1.87 6.63 -7.58
CA SER A 190 2.03 7.69 -6.58
C SER A 190 2.88 8.83 -7.12
N THR A 191 2.46 10.06 -6.83
CA THR A 191 3.23 11.29 -6.99
C THR A 191 3.45 11.93 -5.62
N MET A 192 3.96 13.16 -5.57
CA MET A 192 4.21 13.87 -4.30
C MET A 192 2.94 14.18 -3.50
N THR A 193 1.78 14.27 -4.17
CA THR A 193 0.51 14.66 -3.53
C THR A 193 -0.66 13.75 -3.90
N GLU A 194 -0.44 12.79 -4.81
CA GLU A 194 -1.48 11.91 -5.32
C GLU A 194 -1.11 10.44 -5.05
N LEU A 195 -2.11 9.66 -4.64
CA LEU A 195 -2.03 8.21 -4.56
C LEU A 195 -3.21 7.58 -5.30
N THR A 196 -2.89 6.79 -6.32
CA THR A 196 -3.86 6.25 -7.28
C THR A 196 -3.83 4.74 -7.26
N PHE A 197 -5.01 4.15 -7.07
CA PHE A 197 -5.23 2.72 -7.07
C PHE A 197 -5.92 2.29 -8.35
N ILE A 198 -5.33 1.30 -9.03
CA ILE A 198 -5.96 0.64 -10.18
C ILE A 198 -6.62 -0.63 -9.70
N LEU A 199 -7.93 -0.71 -9.89
CA LEU A 199 -8.81 -1.75 -9.34
C LEU A 199 -9.68 -2.34 -10.44
N SER A 200 -10.24 -3.53 -10.20
CA SER A 200 -11.32 -4.03 -11.05
C SER A 200 -12.57 -3.15 -10.92
N LYS A 201 -13.28 -2.92 -12.03
CA LYS A 201 -14.56 -2.20 -12.04
C LYS A 201 -15.62 -2.80 -11.11
N LYS A 202 -15.56 -4.12 -10.84
CA LYS A 202 -16.50 -4.77 -9.92
C LYS A 202 -16.32 -4.32 -8.46
N ASP A 203 -15.08 -3.97 -8.07
CA ASP A 203 -14.71 -3.60 -6.70
C ASP A 203 -14.68 -2.08 -6.50
N SER A 204 -14.90 -1.29 -7.57
CA SER A 204 -14.67 0.16 -7.57
C SER A 204 -15.55 0.91 -6.59
N MET A 205 -16.84 0.55 -6.49
CA MET A 205 -17.77 1.22 -5.56
C MET A 205 -17.42 0.90 -4.10
N LYS A 206 -16.98 -0.34 -3.84
CA LYS A 206 -16.56 -0.77 -2.51
C LYS A 206 -15.34 0.03 -2.06
N ALA A 207 -14.32 0.08 -2.92
CA ALA A 207 -13.12 0.87 -2.67
C ALA A 207 -13.42 2.37 -2.54
N TYR A 208 -14.26 2.93 -3.41
CA TYR A 208 -14.64 4.34 -3.34
C TYR A 208 -15.22 4.70 -1.96
N ASN A 209 -16.16 3.90 -1.45
CA ASN A 209 -16.77 4.15 -0.14
C ASN A 209 -15.72 4.12 0.99
N VAL A 210 -14.83 3.12 0.98
CA VAL A 210 -13.74 2.99 1.97
C VAL A 210 -12.84 4.21 1.97
N LEU A 211 -12.42 4.66 0.78
CA LEU A 211 -11.54 5.81 0.65
C LEU A 211 -12.27 7.12 0.99
N GLN A 212 -13.55 7.25 0.60
CA GLN A 212 -14.37 8.43 0.90
C GLN A 212 -14.48 8.64 2.40
N GLU A 213 -14.71 7.57 3.17
CA GLU A 213 -14.74 7.62 4.63
C GLU A 213 -13.39 8.03 5.25
N MET A 214 -12.27 7.79 4.57
CA MET A 214 -10.95 8.24 5.02
C MET A 214 -10.72 9.71 4.76
N VAL A 215 -11.03 10.18 3.54
CA VAL A 215 -10.69 11.55 3.10
C VAL A 215 -11.70 12.61 3.55
N SER A 216 -12.91 12.20 3.97
CA SER A 216 -13.97 13.12 4.42
C SER A 216 -13.95 13.42 5.92
N ARG A 217 -13.03 12.81 6.67
CA ARG A 217 -12.83 13.05 8.10
C ARG A 217 -11.84 14.17 8.31
#